data_AF-A0A4R6UCL8-F1
#
_entry.id   AF-A0A4R6UCL8-F1
#
_cell.length_a   1.000
_cell.length_b   1.000
_cell.length_c   1.000
_cell.angle_alpha   90.00
_cell.angle_beta   90.00
_cell.angle_gamma   90.00
#
_symmetry.space_group_name_H-M   'P 1'
#
loop_
_entity.id
_entity.type
_entity.pdbx_description
1 polymer ?
#
loop_
_entity_poly.entity_id
_entity_poly.type
_entity_poly.pdbx_seq_one_letter_code
_entity_poly.pdbx_strand_id
1 'polypeptide(L)'
;MRRIALVLVLGGVLAAYVTGAFDIVEKELSAFIDVDTSDNQVELPAIFAWLGFGGSSKSFPAGTSNENGKPRVVFFDVGQGDASLIQTANANVLIDTGNQASIVQDLKDHDVEKLDALVLTHPHDDHIRYADKIIEEFDPKHIITNGVYNGTKNEDRFLDAMEEKQKVLDVPKPGEIFSIDDIALHFYGPVQVTGDTNNDSLVFKAEVDGVDVLFTGDAEIDGEAAVAPSLEPVDVYHVGHHGSKTSSSPALLDAINPKIAIYSAKKDNKYGHPHKEVIDRLKAKSVKVYGTDKHGTIYLNIRNGKPTIMTTKGNVKQIDLPAWLGVCSEELTEEEIAEMEEAVADVGNERIKEVMERRPIESIEELQNIDANGVNKITEIIKKLNSCLEREENNE
;
A
#
# COMPACT_ATOMS: atom_id res chain seq x y z
N MET A 1 32.02 -22.72 19.75
CA MET A 1 31.80 -23.22 18.38
C MET A 1 30.34 -23.59 18.09
N ARG A 2 29.64 -24.37 18.94
CA ARG A 2 28.20 -24.70 18.73
C ARG A 2 27.21 -23.51 18.70
N ARG A 3 27.50 -22.39 19.38
CA ARG A 3 26.66 -21.16 19.37
C ARG A 3 26.84 -20.27 18.12
N ILE A 4 28.00 -20.31 17.47
CA ILE A 4 28.27 -19.56 16.22
C ILE A 4 27.66 -20.30 15.02
N ALA A 5 27.68 -21.63 15.04
CA ALA A 5 26.97 -22.46 14.06
C ALA A 5 25.45 -22.23 14.10
N LEU A 6 24.87 -22.04 15.30
CA LEU A 6 23.44 -21.75 15.46
C LEU A 6 23.04 -20.39 14.87
N VAL A 7 23.90 -19.37 15.02
CA VAL A 7 23.69 -18.01 14.47
C VAL A 7 23.82 -17.98 12.94
N LEU A 8 24.74 -18.75 12.37
CA LEU A 8 24.89 -18.89 10.91
C LEU A 8 23.74 -19.72 10.30
N VAL A 9 23.27 -20.75 11.00
CA VAL A 9 22.09 -21.52 10.60
C VAL A 9 20.83 -20.67 10.68
N LEU A 10 20.64 -19.84 11.72
CA LEU A 10 19.47 -18.96 11.85
C LEU A 10 19.49 -17.81 10.84
N GLY A 11 20.65 -17.21 10.56
CA GLY A 11 20.81 -16.19 9.51
C GLY A 11 20.64 -16.76 8.11
N GLY A 12 21.17 -17.97 7.85
CA GLY A 12 21.01 -18.69 6.58
C GLY A 12 19.58 -19.17 6.35
N VAL A 13 18.88 -19.63 7.40
CA VAL A 13 17.47 -20.01 7.34
C VAL A 13 16.60 -18.78 7.10
N LEU A 14 16.85 -17.65 7.77
CA LEU A 14 16.10 -16.41 7.53
C LEU A 14 16.34 -15.88 6.11
N ALA A 15 17.59 -15.91 5.63
CA ALA A 15 17.92 -15.52 4.27
C ALA A 15 17.30 -16.44 3.21
N ALA A 16 17.35 -17.77 3.37
CA ALA A 16 16.76 -18.73 2.44
C ALA A 16 15.23 -18.72 2.45
N TYR A 17 14.63 -18.47 3.61
CA TYR A 17 13.20 -18.35 3.78
C TYR A 17 12.64 -17.09 3.08
N VAL A 18 13.37 -15.97 3.17
CA VAL A 18 13.04 -14.70 2.50
C VAL A 18 13.29 -14.77 0.99
N THR A 19 14.34 -15.47 0.54
CA THR A 19 14.74 -15.52 -0.89
C THR A 19 14.17 -16.69 -1.69
N GLY A 20 13.63 -17.74 -1.04
CA GLY A 20 13.05 -18.91 -1.69
C GLY A 20 14.05 -19.97 -2.20
N ALA A 21 15.34 -19.86 -1.84
CA ALA A 21 16.42 -20.72 -2.30
C ALA A 21 16.65 -21.94 -1.39
N PHE A 22 15.64 -22.79 -1.19
CA PHE A 22 15.72 -23.92 -0.25
C PHE A 22 16.71 -25.02 -0.68
N ASP A 23 16.86 -25.29 -1.99
CA ASP A 23 17.71 -26.38 -2.51
C ASP A 23 19.22 -26.16 -2.29
N ILE A 24 19.65 -24.91 -2.10
CA ILE A 24 21.07 -24.55 -1.88
C ILE A 24 21.43 -24.72 -0.40
N VAL A 25 20.50 -24.39 0.50
CA VAL A 25 20.71 -24.45 1.95
C VAL A 25 20.66 -25.88 2.49
N GLU A 26 19.85 -26.75 1.89
CA GLU A 26 19.78 -28.17 2.26
C GLU A 26 21.09 -28.92 2.00
N LYS A 27 21.81 -28.55 0.93
CA LYS A 27 23.08 -29.16 0.53
C LYS A 27 24.28 -28.70 1.37
N GLU A 28 24.22 -27.49 1.94
CA GLU A 28 25.25 -26.97 2.84
C GLU A 28 25.00 -27.31 4.32
N LEU A 29 23.73 -27.36 4.78
CA LEU A 29 23.42 -27.78 6.15
C LEU A 29 23.74 -29.25 6.43
N SER A 30 23.55 -30.12 5.42
CA SER A 30 23.89 -31.54 5.51
C SER A 30 25.41 -31.79 5.61
N ALA A 31 26.25 -30.86 5.16
CA ALA A 31 27.70 -30.92 5.31
C ALA A 31 28.21 -30.43 6.69
N PHE A 32 27.37 -29.70 7.44
CA PHE A 32 27.74 -29.09 8.73
C PHE A 32 27.27 -29.89 9.95
N ILE A 33 26.30 -30.79 9.79
CA ILE A 33 25.77 -31.66 10.83
C ILE A 33 26.39 -33.05 10.65
N ASP A 34 27.56 -33.27 11.23
CA ASP A 34 28.08 -34.62 11.44
C ASP A 34 27.34 -35.23 12.65
N VAL A 35 26.09 -35.62 12.41
CA VAL A 35 25.34 -36.50 13.31
C VAL A 35 25.37 -37.86 12.67
N ASP A 36 26.07 -38.79 13.32
CA ASP A 36 26.13 -40.21 12.96
C ASP A 36 24.70 -40.76 12.78
N THR A 37 24.26 -40.92 11.53
CA THR A 37 22.91 -41.36 11.17
C THR A 37 22.80 -42.88 11.09
N SER A 38 23.50 -43.63 11.95
CA SER A 38 23.50 -45.09 11.83
C SER A 38 22.23 -45.77 12.37
N ASP A 39 21.33 -45.05 13.04
CA ASP A 39 19.98 -45.58 13.32
C ASP A 39 18.99 -44.46 13.66
N ASN A 40 17.81 -44.51 13.02
CA ASN A 40 16.64 -43.63 13.10
C ASN A 40 16.68 -42.29 12.36
N GLN A 41 15.75 -42.18 11.40
CA GLN A 41 15.38 -40.94 10.73
C GLN A 41 14.74 -39.97 11.72
N VAL A 42 15.30 -38.76 11.82
CA VAL A 42 14.64 -37.63 12.50
C VAL A 42 14.06 -36.74 11.42
N GLU A 43 12.74 -36.79 11.24
CA GLU A 43 12.05 -35.83 10.38
C GLU A 43 11.97 -34.46 11.08
N LEU A 44 12.16 -33.39 10.30
CA LEU A 44 12.07 -31.97 10.69
C LEU A 44 10.91 -31.59 11.65
N PRO A 45 9.72 -32.21 11.61
CA PRO A 45 8.63 -31.91 12.55
C PRO A 45 8.97 -32.16 14.03
N ALA A 46 9.89 -33.08 14.34
CA ALA A 46 10.27 -33.41 15.72
C ALA A 46 11.10 -32.29 16.39
N ILE A 47 11.83 -31.49 15.61
CA ILE A 47 12.63 -30.35 16.09
C ILE A 47 11.71 -29.19 16.50
N PHE A 48 10.61 -28.96 15.76
CA PHE A 48 9.63 -27.91 16.07
C PHE A 48 8.77 -28.24 17.29
N ALA A 49 8.45 -29.52 17.53
CA ALA A 49 7.72 -29.95 18.72
C ALA A 49 8.54 -29.80 20.02
N TRP A 50 9.86 -29.91 19.96
CA TRP A 50 10.76 -29.75 21.12
C TRP A 50 10.91 -28.28 21.57
N LEU A 51 10.58 -27.32 20.69
CA LEU A 51 10.63 -25.88 20.94
C LEU A 51 9.30 -25.28 21.45
N GLY A 52 8.31 -26.11 21.81
CA GLY A 52 7.08 -25.64 22.45
C GLY A 52 6.04 -24.99 21.52
N PHE A 53 6.16 -25.15 20.20
CA PHE A 53 5.16 -24.73 19.22
C PHE A 53 3.94 -25.65 19.21
N GLY A 54 3.18 -25.64 20.32
CA GLY A 54 1.93 -26.38 20.48
C GLY A 54 0.81 -25.42 20.87
N GLY A 55 0.43 -24.51 19.98
CA GLY A 55 -0.66 -23.56 20.21
C GLY A 55 -1.40 -23.26 18.91
N SER A 56 -2.71 -23.52 18.90
CA SER A 56 -3.59 -23.25 17.76
C SER A 56 -3.48 -21.77 17.36
N SER A 57 -3.04 -21.52 16.13
CA SER A 57 -3.02 -20.18 15.53
C SER A 57 -4.45 -19.66 15.39
N LYS A 58 -4.87 -18.75 16.29
CA LYS A 58 -5.94 -17.82 15.95
C LYS A 58 -5.35 -16.84 14.96
N SER A 59 -5.81 -16.91 13.71
CA SER A 59 -5.52 -15.92 12.68
C SER A 59 -6.10 -14.57 13.11
N PHE A 60 -5.23 -13.58 13.32
CA PHE A 60 -5.65 -12.18 13.39
C PHE A 60 -5.35 -11.53 12.04
N PRO A 61 -6.33 -10.87 11.40
CA PRO A 61 -6.03 -10.01 10.26
C PRO A 61 -5.11 -8.87 10.72
N ALA A 62 -4.06 -8.63 9.95
CA ALA A 62 -3.11 -7.54 10.23
C ALA A 62 -3.81 -6.17 10.07
N GLY A 63 -3.88 -5.43 11.16
CA GLY A 63 -3.97 -3.96 11.27
C GLY A 63 -4.94 -3.22 10.34
N THR A 64 -6.24 -3.26 10.64
CA THR A 64 -7.22 -2.32 10.05
C THR A 64 -7.29 -1.00 10.84
N SER A 65 -7.05 -1.05 12.15
CA SER A 65 -7.06 0.11 13.04
C SER A 65 -5.82 1.01 12.85
N ASN A 66 -6.03 2.33 12.79
CA ASN A 66 -4.94 3.31 12.78
C ASN A 66 -4.52 3.67 14.20
N GLU A 67 -4.04 2.70 14.97
CA GLU A 67 -3.85 2.85 16.43
C GLU A 67 -2.82 3.93 16.83
N ASN A 68 -2.08 4.49 15.87
CA ASN A 68 -1.09 5.54 16.10
C ASN A 68 -1.39 6.86 15.37
N GLY A 69 -2.54 7.01 14.70
CA GLY A 69 -2.88 8.21 13.94
C GLY A 69 -1.88 8.54 12.82
N LYS A 70 -1.15 7.54 12.30
CA LYS A 70 -0.11 7.77 11.29
C LYS A 70 -0.78 8.05 9.93
N PRO A 71 -0.26 8.99 9.13
CA PRO A 71 -0.82 9.31 7.83
C PRO A 71 -0.80 8.10 6.88
N ARG A 72 -1.94 7.84 6.23
CA ARG A 72 -2.07 6.78 5.23
C ARG A 72 -3.09 7.15 4.15
N VAL A 73 -2.93 6.54 2.98
CA VAL A 73 -3.96 6.50 1.93
C VAL A 73 -4.34 5.06 1.67
N VAL A 74 -5.62 4.74 1.80
CA VAL A 74 -6.17 3.40 1.59
C VAL A 74 -6.95 3.40 0.29
N PHE A 75 -6.63 2.46 -0.61
CA PHE A 75 -7.35 2.22 -1.86
C PHE A 75 -8.16 0.93 -1.69
N PHE A 76 -9.47 1.06 -1.51
CA PHE A 76 -10.33 -0.06 -1.17
C PHE A 76 -10.58 -0.99 -2.37
N ASP A 77 -10.63 -2.31 -2.11
CA ASP A 77 -11.09 -3.29 -3.11
C ASP A 77 -12.62 -3.29 -3.19
N VAL A 78 -13.17 -2.25 -3.79
CA VAL A 78 -14.61 -2.10 -4.07
C VAL A 78 -15.02 -2.72 -5.42
N GLY A 79 -14.17 -3.59 -5.99
CA GLY A 79 -14.43 -4.21 -7.29
C GLY A 79 -14.21 -3.24 -8.44
N GLN A 80 -15.24 -3.06 -9.29
CA GLN A 80 -15.14 -2.13 -10.43
C GLN A 80 -15.71 -0.80 -9.96
N GLY A 81 -14.81 0.13 -9.67
CA GLY A 81 -15.07 1.44 -9.11
C GLY A 81 -13.94 1.93 -8.23
N ASP A 82 -14.05 3.16 -7.78
CA ASP A 82 -13.06 3.81 -6.93
C ASP A 82 -13.64 4.20 -5.58
N ALA A 83 -12.89 3.89 -4.53
CA ALA A 83 -13.07 4.44 -3.19
C ALA A 83 -11.72 4.47 -2.50
N SER A 84 -11.28 5.64 -2.07
CA SER A 84 -10.01 5.81 -1.36
C SER A 84 -10.18 6.66 -0.11
N LEU A 85 -9.54 6.29 0.99
CA LEU A 85 -9.54 7.05 2.24
C LEU A 85 -8.15 7.63 2.49
N ILE A 86 -8.04 8.94 2.58
CA ILE A 86 -6.89 9.61 3.20
C ILE A 86 -7.21 9.77 4.68
N GLN A 87 -6.32 9.27 5.54
CA GLN A 87 -6.49 9.33 6.98
C GLN A 87 -5.19 9.78 7.65
N THR A 88 -5.29 10.78 8.49
CA THR A 88 -4.22 11.27 9.37
C THR A 88 -4.65 11.16 10.83
N ALA A 89 -3.86 11.70 11.76
CA ALA A 89 -4.29 11.81 13.16
C ALA A 89 -5.48 12.76 13.33
N ASN A 90 -5.67 13.69 12.40
CA ASN A 90 -6.58 14.82 12.56
C ASN A 90 -7.77 14.79 11.60
N ALA A 91 -7.60 14.14 10.43
CA ALA A 91 -8.59 14.22 9.36
C ALA A 91 -8.85 12.87 8.67
N ASN A 92 -10.10 12.70 8.24
CA ASN A 92 -10.55 11.64 7.35
C ASN A 92 -11.16 12.24 6.08
N VAL A 93 -10.58 11.95 4.93
CA VAL A 93 -11.08 12.38 3.61
C VAL A 93 -11.37 11.16 2.75
N LEU A 94 -12.64 10.94 2.42
CA LEU A 94 -13.04 9.89 1.48
C LEU A 94 -13.08 10.47 0.06
N ILE A 95 -12.51 9.75 -0.89
CA ILE A 95 -12.50 10.07 -2.32
C ILE A 95 -13.27 8.95 -3.03
N ASP A 96 -14.41 9.31 -3.61
CA ASP A 96 -15.39 8.40 -4.19
C ASP A 96 -15.88 7.31 -3.21
N THR A 97 -16.93 6.60 -3.59
CA THR A 97 -17.68 5.66 -2.73
C THR A 97 -17.80 4.27 -3.33
N GLY A 98 -17.22 4.08 -4.51
CA GLY A 98 -17.17 2.81 -5.20
C GLY A 98 -18.55 2.29 -5.60
N ASN A 99 -18.55 1.00 -5.90
CA ASN A 99 -19.71 0.28 -6.42
C ASN A 99 -20.20 -0.81 -5.46
N GLN A 100 -19.64 -0.89 -4.25
CA GLN A 100 -19.99 -1.91 -3.24
C GLN A 100 -20.39 -1.31 -1.90
N ALA A 101 -21.47 -1.88 -1.31
CA ALA A 101 -21.98 -1.45 -0.02
C ALA A 101 -21.01 -1.69 1.14
N SER A 102 -19.96 -2.50 0.92
CA SER A 102 -18.92 -2.75 1.91
C SER A 102 -18.25 -1.46 2.37
N ILE A 103 -18.22 -0.40 1.54
CA ILE A 103 -17.51 0.85 1.87
C ILE A 103 -17.93 1.45 3.21
N VAL A 104 -19.20 1.33 3.61
CA VAL A 104 -19.66 1.79 4.92
C VAL A 104 -19.03 0.97 6.06
N GLN A 105 -18.93 -0.35 5.90
CA GLN A 105 -18.27 -1.20 6.88
C GLN A 105 -16.75 -1.02 6.82
N ASP A 106 -16.17 -0.89 5.63
CA ASP A 106 -14.74 -0.67 5.43
C ASP A 106 -14.30 0.60 6.18
N LEU A 107 -15.05 1.71 6.09
CA LEU A 107 -14.77 2.93 6.85
C LEU A 107 -14.84 2.72 8.37
N LYS A 108 -15.85 1.98 8.86
CA LYS A 108 -15.97 1.65 10.29
C LYS A 108 -14.80 0.79 10.78
N ASP A 109 -14.36 -0.17 9.96
CA ASP A 109 -13.22 -1.04 10.26
C ASP A 109 -11.87 -0.27 10.27
N HIS A 110 -11.87 0.96 9.73
CA HIS A 110 -10.75 1.92 9.75
C HIS A 110 -10.96 3.05 10.77
N ASP A 111 -11.82 2.82 11.77
CA ASP A 111 -12.11 3.73 12.87
C ASP A 111 -12.63 5.12 12.43
N VAL A 112 -13.27 5.20 11.26
CA VAL A 112 -13.90 6.43 10.78
C VAL A 112 -15.27 6.57 11.43
N GLU A 113 -15.39 7.52 12.35
CA GLU A 113 -16.69 7.90 12.94
C GLU A 113 -17.35 9.06 12.17
N LYS A 114 -16.54 9.96 11.61
CA LYS A 114 -16.96 11.12 10.82
C LYS A 114 -15.96 11.40 9.72
N LEU A 115 -16.44 12.05 8.66
CA LEU A 115 -15.60 12.54 7.57
C LEU A 115 -15.40 14.05 7.66
N ASP A 116 -14.18 14.50 7.42
CA ASP A 116 -13.86 15.91 7.24
C ASP A 116 -14.19 16.34 5.83
N ALA A 117 -13.96 15.47 4.84
CA ALA A 117 -14.46 15.68 3.49
C ALA A 117 -14.88 14.38 2.79
N LEU A 118 -15.85 14.54 1.90
CA LEU A 118 -16.19 13.60 0.85
C LEU A 118 -15.90 14.27 -0.50
N VAL A 119 -14.93 13.76 -1.25
CA VAL A 119 -14.63 14.19 -2.61
C VAL A 119 -15.30 13.22 -3.58
N LEU A 120 -16.15 13.72 -4.48
CA LEU A 120 -16.75 12.94 -5.55
C LEU A 120 -16.21 13.44 -6.89
N THR A 121 -15.46 12.58 -7.59
CA THR A 121 -14.71 12.98 -8.78
C THR A 121 -15.65 13.32 -9.95
N HIS A 122 -16.65 12.48 -10.19
CA HIS A 122 -17.64 12.63 -11.25
C HIS A 122 -18.87 11.73 -10.99
N PRO A 123 -20.02 11.93 -11.68
CA PRO A 123 -21.30 11.35 -11.23
C PRO A 123 -21.53 9.88 -11.65
N HIS A 124 -20.51 9.13 -12.07
CA HIS A 124 -20.71 7.74 -12.47
C HIS A 124 -20.98 6.80 -11.29
N ASP A 125 -21.76 5.77 -11.58
CA ASP A 125 -22.25 4.78 -10.61
C ASP A 125 -21.14 4.09 -9.83
N ASP A 126 -20.00 3.83 -10.45
CA ASP A 126 -18.86 3.18 -9.82
C ASP A 126 -18.00 4.14 -8.98
N HIS A 127 -18.44 5.39 -8.85
CA HIS A 127 -17.85 6.44 -8.01
C HIS A 127 -18.84 6.94 -6.95
N ILE A 128 -20.10 7.23 -7.30
CA ILE A 128 -21.05 7.90 -6.39
C ILE A 128 -22.13 7.01 -5.77
N ARG A 129 -22.18 5.71 -6.09
CA ARG A 129 -23.35 4.85 -5.77
C ARG A 129 -23.75 4.86 -4.29
N TYR A 130 -22.80 5.02 -3.38
CA TYR A 130 -23.03 4.98 -1.93
C TYR A 130 -22.87 6.35 -1.26
N ALA A 131 -22.77 7.45 -2.03
CA ALA A 131 -22.63 8.79 -1.48
C ALA A 131 -23.78 9.17 -0.53
N ASP A 132 -25.01 8.76 -0.83
CA ASP A 132 -26.18 8.90 0.05
C ASP A 132 -25.90 8.28 1.44
N LYS A 133 -25.44 7.04 1.47
CA LYS A 133 -25.12 6.31 2.72
C LYS A 133 -23.92 6.87 3.45
N ILE A 134 -22.91 7.36 2.73
CA ILE A 134 -21.77 8.03 3.35
C ILE A 134 -22.22 9.32 4.04
N ILE A 135 -23.08 10.12 3.39
CA ILE A 135 -23.62 11.36 3.96
C ILE A 135 -24.52 11.08 5.18
N GLU A 136 -25.37 10.06 5.07
CA GLU A 136 -26.27 9.65 6.16
C GLU A 136 -25.51 9.23 7.42
N GLU A 137 -24.48 8.40 7.27
CA GLU A 137 -23.77 7.71 8.36
C GLU A 137 -22.61 8.51 8.94
N PHE A 138 -21.77 9.13 8.10
CA PHE A 138 -20.51 9.77 8.54
C PHE A 138 -20.55 11.30 8.52
N ASP A 139 -21.65 11.89 8.06
CA ASP A 139 -21.95 13.33 8.15
C ASP A 139 -20.77 14.24 7.72
N PRO A 140 -20.25 14.11 6.49
CA PRO A 140 -19.04 14.81 6.05
C PRO A 140 -19.15 16.33 6.21
N LYS A 141 -18.11 16.98 6.75
CA LYS A 141 -18.12 18.45 6.91
C LYS A 141 -18.12 19.17 5.56
N HIS A 142 -17.28 18.71 4.64
CA HIS A 142 -17.17 19.20 3.27
C HIS A 142 -17.61 18.14 2.26
N ILE A 143 -18.32 18.56 1.21
CA ILE A 143 -18.69 17.69 0.10
C ILE A 143 -18.22 18.38 -1.18
N ILE A 144 -17.11 17.88 -1.71
CA ILE A 144 -16.35 18.47 -2.80
C ILE A 144 -16.69 17.72 -4.09
N THR A 145 -17.16 18.42 -5.12
CA THR A 145 -17.53 17.79 -6.40
C THR A 145 -17.11 18.65 -7.60
N ASN A 146 -17.14 18.09 -8.81
CA ASN A 146 -16.97 18.86 -10.05
C ASN A 146 -18.21 19.69 -10.43
N GLY A 147 -19.31 19.60 -9.66
CA GLY A 147 -20.58 20.28 -9.94
C GLY A 147 -21.34 19.75 -11.16
N VAL A 148 -20.93 18.60 -11.72
CA VAL A 148 -21.57 17.96 -12.89
C VAL A 148 -22.54 16.88 -12.45
N TYR A 149 -23.67 16.80 -13.13
CA TYR A 149 -24.77 15.89 -12.84
C TYR A 149 -25.22 15.13 -14.10
N ASN A 150 -25.65 13.88 -13.96
CA ASN A 150 -26.03 12.98 -15.04
C ASN A 150 -27.47 12.44 -14.97
N GLY A 151 -28.28 12.87 -13.99
CA GLY A 151 -29.71 12.54 -13.87
C GLY A 151 -29.98 11.07 -13.53
N THR A 152 -29.06 10.42 -12.82
CA THR A 152 -29.23 9.01 -12.41
C THR A 152 -29.97 8.88 -11.08
N LYS A 153 -30.51 7.68 -10.81
CA LYS A 153 -31.14 7.38 -9.51
C LYS A 153 -30.16 7.39 -8.32
N ASN A 154 -28.85 7.23 -8.57
CA ASN A 154 -27.84 7.37 -7.51
C ASN A 154 -27.66 8.86 -7.19
N GLU A 155 -27.61 9.70 -8.22
CA GLU A 155 -27.57 11.15 -8.07
C GLU A 155 -28.81 11.69 -7.36
N ASP A 156 -30.03 11.25 -7.72
CA ASP A 156 -31.25 11.67 -7.01
C ASP A 156 -31.14 11.38 -5.50
N ARG A 157 -30.66 10.20 -5.12
CA ARG A 157 -30.47 9.82 -3.70
C ARG A 157 -29.37 10.63 -3.02
N PHE A 158 -28.29 10.93 -3.73
CA PHE A 158 -27.25 11.82 -3.23
C PHE A 158 -27.82 13.21 -2.94
N LEU A 159 -28.61 13.78 -3.86
CA LEU A 159 -29.26 15.09 -3.67
C LEU A 159 -30.29 15.07 -2.54
N ASP A 160 -31.08 14.01 -2.41
CA ASP A 160 -32.02 13.84 -1.28
C ASP A 160 -31.26 13.83 0.07
N ALA A 161 -30.14 13.10 0.15
CA ALA A 161 -29.31 13.05 1.36
C ALA A 161 -28.65 14.41 1.67
N MET A 162 -28.22 15.15 0.64
CA MET A 162 -27.72 16.52 0.78
C MET A 162 -28.78 17.46 1.36
N GLU A 163 -30.02 17.39 0.85
CA GLU A 163 -31.14 18.20 1.33
C GLU A 163 -31.51 17.83 2.79
N GLU A 164 -31.64 16.54 3.09
CA GLU A 164 -31.98 16.05 4.44
C GLU A 164 -30.94 16.47 5.48
N LYS A 165 -29.64 16.36 5.14
CA LYS A 165 -28.54 16.75 6.03
C LYS A 165 -28.16 18.23 5.93
N GLN A 166 -28.88 19.01 5.13
CA GLN A 166 -28.65 20.44 4.91
C GLN A 166 -27.20 20.77 4.52
N LYS A 167 -26.62 19.95 3.65
CA LYS A 167 -25.24 20.08 3.18
C LYS A 167 -25.14 21.07 2.02
N VAL A 168 -23.94 21.62 1.86
CA VAL A 168 -23.58 22.52 0.75
C VAL A 168 -22.43 21.90 -0.02
N LEU A 169 -22.41 22.15 -1.33
CA LEU A 169 -21.35 21.67 -2.20
C LEU A 169 -20.23 22.68 -2.31
N ASP A 170 -19.02 22.17 -2.16
CA ASP A 170 -17.78 22.85 -2.50
C ASP A 170 -17.41 22.45 -3.95
N VAL A 171 -17.31 23.43 -4.85
CA VAL A 171 -16.96 23.21 -6.26
C VAL A 171 -15.68 23.97 -6.58
N PRO A 172 -14.51 23.34 -6.37
CA PRO A 172 -13.22 24.00 -6.48
C PRO A 172 -12.89 24.33 -7.93
N LYS A 173 -12.09 25.37 -8.13
CA LYS A 173 -11.59 25.76 -9.45
C LYS A 173 -10.15 25.30 -9.66
N PRO A 174 -9.70 25.13 -10.92
CA PRO A 174 -8.29 24.93 -11.22
C PRO A 174 -7.39 25.98 -10.55
N GLY A 175 -6.33 25.52 -9.87
CA GLY A 175 -5.40 26.34 -9.09
C GLY A 175 -5.83 26.60 -7.64
N GLU A 176 -7.03 26.17 -7.24
CA GLU A 176 -7.50 26.29 -5.85
C GLU A 176 -6.86 25.20 -4.97
N ILE A 177 -6.57 25.58 -3.73
CA ILE A 177 -6.05 24.69 -2.69
C ILE A 177 -7.08 24.64 -1.57
N PHE A 178 -7.54 23.44 -1.25
CA PHE A 178 -8.47 23.19 -0.16
C PHE A 178 -7.73 22.45 0.95
N SER A 179 -7.53 23.10 2.10
CA SER A 179 -6.83 22.52 3.25
C SER A 179 -7.80 21.95 4.26
N ILE A 180 -7.56 20.70 4.67
CA ILE A 180 -8.32 19.96 5.69
C ILE A 180 -7.30 19.48 6.72
N ASP A 181 -7.19 20.22 7.82
CA ASP A 181 -6.15 20.02 8.84
C ASP A 181 -4.74 19.91 8.23
N ASP A 182 -4.15 18.72 8.23
CA ASP A 182 -2.80 18.40 7.71
C ASP A 182 -2.80 17.81 6.29
N ILE A 183 -3.94 17.84 5.59
CA ILE A 183 -4.11 17.42 4.21
C ILE A 183 -4.35 18.66 3.33
N ALA A 184 -3.61 18.79 2.22
CA ALA A 184 -3.87 19.82 1.22
C ALA A 184 -4.32 19.19 -0.12
N LEU A 185 -5.47 19.61 -0.63
CA LEU A 185 -6.00 19.18 -1.92
C LEU A 185 -5.80 20.30 -2.95
N HIS A 186 -4.96 20.06 -3.95
CA HIS A 186 -4.65 20.99 -5.03
C HIS A 186 -5.44 20.60 -6.27
N PHE A 187 -6.38 21.43 -6.71
CA PHE A 187 -7.26 21.12 -7.83
C PHE A 187 -6.70 21.65 -9.16
N TYR A 188 -6.68 20.80 -10.18
CA TYR A 188 -6.21 21.12 -11.53
C TYR A 188 -7.31 21.06 -12.57
N GLY A 189 -8.31 20.20 -12.35
CA GLY A 189 -9.39 19.98 -13.29
C GLY A 189 -10.75 19.71 -12.63
N PRO A 190 -11.85 19.80 -13.40
CA PRO A 190 -11.83 20.07 -14.84
C PRO A 190 -11.52 21.55 -15.17
N VAL A 191 -10.73 21.80 -16.20
CA VAL A 191 -10.42 23.18 -16.66
C VAL A 191 -11.66 23.85 -17.24
N GLN A 192 -12.49 23.06 -17.91
CA GLN A 192 -13.79 23.43 -18.44
C GLN A 192 -14.68 22.21 -18.38
N VAL A 193 -15.94 22.38 -17.98
CA VAL A 193 -16.98 21.35 -18.10
C VAL A 193 -17.37 21.19 -19.56
N THR A 194 -17.23 19.97 -20.08
CA THR A 194 -17.38 19.59 -21.48
C THR A 194 -18.71 18.87 -21.76
N GLY A 195 -19.34 18.30 -20.72
CA GLY A 195 -20.51 17.42 -20.83
C GLY A 195 -20.16 15.94 -21.01
N ASP A 196 -18.87 15.62 -21.15
CA ASP A 196 -18.35 14.27 -20.99
C ASP A 196 -17.98 14.10 -19.52
N THR A 197 -18.80 13.35 -18.79
CA THR A 197 -18.67 13.18 -17.34
C THR A 197 -17.35 12.57 -16.91
N ASN A 198 -16.69 11.78 -17.77
CA ASN A 198 -15.35 11.26 -17.48
C ASN A 198 -14.30 12.36 -17.58
N ASN A 199 -14.28 13.08 -18.71
CA ASN A 199 -13.35 14.19 -18.93
C ASN A 199 -13.59 15.39 -17.99
N ASP A 200 -14.79 15.47 -17.41
CA ASP A 200 -15.14 16.46 -16.40
C ASP A 200 -14.77 16.03 -14.96
N SER A 201 -14.08 14.90 -14.77
CA SER A 201 -13.61 14.45 -13.46
C SER A 201 -12.80 15.52 -12.73
N LEU A 202 -12.98 15.61 -11.40
CA LEU A 202 -12.03 16.32 -10.57
C LEU A 202 -10.65 15.67 -10.72
N VAL A 203 -9.68 16.48 -11.11
CA VAL A 203 -8.26 16.09 -11.09
C VAL A 203 -7.58 16.91 -10.02
N PHE A 204 -7.02 16.23 -9.01
CA PHE A 204 -6.39 16.89 -7.87
C PHE A 204 -5.23 16.08 -7.31
N LYS A 205 -4.25 16.80 -6.74
CA LYS A 205 -3.15 16.23 -5.96
C LYS A 205 -3.48 16.39 -4.48
N ALA A 206 -3.43 15.31 -3.72
CA ALA A 206 -3.43 15.36 -2.27
C ALA A 206 -1.99 15.34 -1.76
N GLU A 207 -1.61 16.35 -0.99
CA GLU A 207 -0.35 16.38 -0.25
C GLU A 207 -0.61 15.94 1.19
N VAL A 208 0.05 14.86 1.62
CA VAL A 208 -0.14 14.22 2.93
C VAL A 208 1.22 13.89 3.52
N ASP A 209 1.61 14.54 4.62
CA ASP A 209 2.92 14.39 5.26
C ASP A 209 4.10 14.46 4.25
N GLY A 210 4.02 15.39 3.30
CA GLY A 210 5.04 15.60 2.26
C GLY A 210 5.05 14.57 1.13
N VAL A 211 4.08 13.66 1.07
CA VAL A 211 3.88 12.73 -0.05
C VAL A 211 2.75 13.22 -0.95
N ASP A 212 3.04 13.29 -2.25
CA ASP A 212 2.09 13.75 -3.26
C ASP A 212 1.38 12.58 -3.96
N VAL A 213 0.05 12.53 -3.83
CA VAL A 213 -0.82 11.52 -4.45
C VAL A 213 -1.77 12.19 -5.45
N LEU A 214 -1.62 11.89 -6.74
CA LEU A 214 -2.51 12.40 -7.78
C LEU A 214 -3.71 11.49 -7.99
N PHE A 215 -4.91 12.07 -7.95
CA PHE A 215 -6.17 11.46 -8.33
C PHE A 215 -6.69 12.12 -9.61
N THR A 216 -7.01 11.31 -10.62
CA THR A 216 -7.53 11.81 -11.91
C THR A 216 -8.99 11.42 -12.14
N GLY A 217 -9.61 10.67 -11.22
CA GLY A 217 -10.91 10.01 -11.48
C GLY A 217 -10.87 9.25 -12.80
N ASP A 218 -11.89 9.43 -13.62
CA ASP A 218 -12.01 8.79 -14.93
C ASP A 218 -11.61 9.72 -16.09
N ALA A 219 -10.84 10.77 -15.82
CA ALA A 219 -10.35 11.67 -16.87
C ALA A 219 -9.68 10.86 -18.01
N GLU A 220 -10.18 11.06 -19.23
CA GLU A 220 -9.62 10.45 -20.43
C GLU A 220 -8.59 11.38 -21.06
N ILE A 221 -7.95 10.96 -22.15
CA ILE A 221 -6.87 11.66 -22.83
C ILE A 221 -7.13 13.16 -23.01
N ASP A 222 -8.37 13.57 -23.33
CA ASP A 222 -8.71 14.99 -23.54
C ASP A 222 -8.73 15.78 -22.21
N GLY A 223 -9.34 15.22 -21.16
CA GLY A 223 -9.31 15.81 -19.81
C GLY A 223 -7.89 15.84 -19.22
N GLU A 224 -7.13 14.76 -19.40
CA GLU A 224 -5.72 14.69 -19.00
C GLU A 224 -4.86 15.73 -19.71
N ALA A 225 -5.05 15.91 -21.03
CA ALA A 225 -4.32 16.90 -21.80
C ALA A 225 -4.62 18.34 -21.36
N ALA A 226 -5.85 18.60 -20.90
CA ALA A 226 -6.23 19.92 -20.39
C ALA A 226 -5.50 20.29 -19.08
N VAL A 227 -5.23 19.32 -18.22
CA VAL A 227 -4.59 19.55 -16.90
C VAL A 227 -3.08 19.34 -16.90
N ALA A 228 -2.55 18.49 -17.79
CA ALA A 228 -1.12 18.14 -17.83
C ALA A 228 -0.14 19.34 -17.82
N PRO A 229 -0.41 20.47 -18.50
CA PRO A 229 0.48 21.64 -18.45
C PRO A 229 0.63 22.29 -17.07
N SER A 230 -0.31 22.03 -16.16
CA SER A 230 -0.32 22.56 -14.79
C SER A 230 0.15 21.53 -13.75
N LEU A 231 0.37 20.28 -14.15
CA LEU A 231 0.79 19.21 -13.27
C LEU A 231 2.30 19.21 -13.08
N GLU A 232 2.72 18.94 -11.85
CA GLU A 232 4.11 18.70 -11.47
C GLU A 232 4.32 17.21 -11.18
N PRO A 233 5.58 16.74 -11.06
CA PRO A 233 5.86 15.39 -10.62
C PRO A 233 5.21 15.06 -9.28
N VAL A 234 4.71 13.83 -9.15
CA VAL A 234 4.08 13.32 -7.91
C VAL A 234 4.74 12.01 -7.48
N ASP A 235 4.59 11.60 -6.23
CA ASP A 235 5.15 10.34 -5.76
C ASP A 235 4.28 9.15 -6.19
N VAL A 236 2.96 9.32 -6.07
CA VAL A 236 1.97 8.27 -6.29
C VAL A 236 0.89 8.73 -7.27
N TYR A 237 0.61 7.90 -8.26
CA TYR A 237 -0.48 8.11 -9.21
C TYR A 237 -1.59 7.10 -9.00
N HIS A 238 -2.79 7.57 -8.65
CA HIS A 238 -4.00 6.76 -8.73
C HIS A 238 -4.47 6.73 -10.18
N VAL A 239 -4.29 5.57 -10.81
CA VAL A 239 -4.39 5.37 -12.27
C VAL A 239 -5.81 5.61 -12.73
N GLY A 240 -5.95 6.58 -13.65
CA GLY A 240 -7.25 7.04 -14.10
C GLY A 240 -8.10 5.96 -14.78
N HIS A 241 -9.41 6.09 -14.61
CA HIS A 241 -10.43 5.29 -15.30
C HIS A 241 -10.19 3.78 -15.15
N HIS A 242 -9.82 3.35 -13.94
CA HIS A 242 -9.56 1.95 -13.60
C HIS A 242 -8.44 1.29 -14.43
N GLY A 243 -7.59 2.09 -15.07
CA GLY A 243 -6.63 1.63 -16.07
C GLY A 243 -7.25 1.40 -17.45
N SER A 244 -8.23 2.21 -17.85
CA SER A 244 -8.73 2.25 -19.22
C SER A 244 -7.64 2.71 -20.19
N LYS A 245 -7.66 2.17 -21.41
CA LYS A 245 -6.79 2.63 -22.49
C LYS A 245 -7.08 4.06 -22.97
N THR A 246 -8.24 4.59 -22.60
CA THR A 246 -8.62 5.99 -22.85
C THR A 246 -7.96 6.95 -21.87
N SER A 247 -7.23 6.47 -20.87
CA SER A 247 -6.53 7.27 -19.86
C SER A 247 -5.04 6.90 -19.75
N SER A 248 -4.37 7.53 -18.80
CA SER A 248 -2.94 7.48 -18.51
C SER A 248 -2.07 7.78 -19.73
N SER A 249 -2.44 8.79 -20.50
CA SER A 249 -1.75 9.24 -21.72
C SER A 249 -0.24 9.40 -21.51
N PRO A 250 0.60 9.15 -22.53
CA PRO A 250 2.04 9.38 -22.41
C PRO A 250 2.37 10.80 -21.94
N ALA A 251 1.63 11.81 -22.41
CA ALA A 251 1.80 13.20 -22.01
C ALA A 251 1.53 13.43 -20.51
N LEU A 252 0.46 12.84 -19.96
CA LEU A 252 0.21 12.87 -18.52
C LEU A 252 1.37 12.21 -17.77
N LEU A 253 1.72 10.97 -18.13
CA LEU A 253 2.77 10.21 -17.45
C LEU A 253 4.16 10.85 -17.54
N ASP A 254 4.44 11.62 -18.60
CA ASP A 254 5.64 12.43 -18.74
C ASP A 254 5.63 13.63 -17.76
N ALA A 255 4.47 14.29 -17.58
CA ALA A 255 4.34 15.42 -16.67
C ALA A 255 4.45 15.00 -15.20
N ILE A 256 3.76 13.92 -14.81
CA ILE A 256 3.62 13.52 -13.41
C ILE A 256 4.72 12.57 -12.91
N ASN A 257 5.43 11.88 -13.82
CA ASN A 257 6.59 11.02 -13.56
C ASN A 257 6.58 10.26 -12.20
N PRO A 258 5.54 9.44 -11.91
CA PRO A 258 5.35 8.86 -10.59
C PRO A 258 6.30 7.70 -10.32
N LYS A 259 6.58 7.41 -9.04
CA LYS A 259 7.33 6.21 -8.62
C LYS A 259 6.42 5.01 -8.41
N ILE A 260 5.20 5.28 -7.93
CA ILE A 260 4.19 4.27 -7.63
C ILE A 260 2.92 4.60 -8.42
N ALA A 261 2.27 3.59 -8.99
CA ALA A 261 0.96 3.71 -9.60
C ALA A 261 0.02 2.66 -9.01
N ILE A 262 -1.18 3.08 -8.63
CA ILE A 262 -2.21 2.24 -8.01
C ILE A 262 -3.48 2.34 -8.85
N TYR A 263 -3.98 1.22 -9.35
CA TYR A 263 -5.27 1.18 -10.06
C TYR A 263 -6.32 0.42 -9.24
N SER A 264 -7.58 0.86 -9.33
CA SER A 264 -8.72 0.09 -8.83
C SER A 264 -9.36 -0.64 -10.00
N ALA A 265 -9.54 -1.95 -9.89
CA ALA A 265 -10.28 -2.71 -10.88
C ALA A 265 -10.78 -4.01 -10.28
N LYS A 266 -11.84 -4.57 -10.87
CA LYS A 266 -12.28 -5.92 -10.53
C LYS A 266 -11.59 -6.95 -11.41
N LYS A 267 -11.13 -8.06 -10.80
CA LYS A 267 -10.68 -9.23 -11.55
C LYS A 267 -11.77 -9.72 -12.51
N ASP A 268 -11.40 -10.00 -13.76
CA ASP A 268 -12.29 -10.49 -14.80
C ASP A 268 -13.51 -9.57 -15.06
N ASN A 269 -13.34 -8.24 -14.93
CA ASN A 269 -14.40 -7.29 -15.28
C ASN A 269 -14.68 -7.30 -16.79
N LYS A 270 -15.91 -6.91 -17.15
CA LYS A 270 -16.41 -6.90 -18.54
C LYS A 270 -15.75 -5.83 -19.44
N TYR A 271 -15.07 -4.84 -18.86
CA TYR A 271 -14.44 -3.74 -19.57
C TYR A 271 -13.02 -4.08 -20.04
N GLY A 272 -12.42 -5.14 -19.49
CA GLY A 272 -11.02 -5.49 -19.75
C GLY A 272 -10.03 -4.64 -18.95
N HIS A 273 -10.48 -4.00 -17.87
CA HIS A 273 -9.65 -3.18 -17.00
C HIS A 273 -8.76 -4.03 -16.06
N PRO A 274 -7.54 -3.58 -15.73
CA PRO A 274 -6.79 -2.56 -16.45
C PRO A 274 -6.36 -3.09 -17.83
N HIS A 275 -6.34 -2.21 -18.84
CA HIS A 275 -5.84 -2.56 -20.16
C HIS A 275 -4.33 -2.79 -20.12
N LYS A 276 -3.86 -3.85 -20.80
CA LYS A 276 -2.44 -4.22 -20.85
C LYS A 276 -1.55 -3.07 -21.31
N GLU A 277 -1.99 -2.27 -22.27
CA GLU A 277 -1.22 -1.13 -22.81
C GLU A 277 -1.01 -0.01 -21.79
N VAL A 278 -1.92 0.20 -20.84
CA VAL A 278 -1.73 1.14 -19.73
C VAL A 278 -0.64 0.63 -18.80
N ILE A 279 -0.73 -0.65 -18.41
CA ILE A 279 0.25 -1.29 -17.53
C ILE A 279 1.64 -1.33 -18.19
N ASP A 280 1.72 -1.60 -19.49
CA ASP A 280 2.98 -1.60 -20.24
C ASP A 280 3.59 -0.19 -20.29
N ARG A 281 2.78 0.88 -20.48
CA ARG A 281 3.25 2.27 -20.43
C ARG A 281 3.86 2.63 -19.07
N LEU A 282 3.19 2.27 -17.98
CA LEU A 282 3.69 2.49 -16.62
C LEU A 282 4.99 1.73 -16.37
N LYS A 283 5.06 0.45 -16.77
CA LYS A 283 6.28 -0.37 -16.63
C LYS A 283 7.44 0.12 -17.47
N ALA A 284 7.19 0.63 -18.68
CA ALA A 284 8.22 1.20 -19.54
C ALA A 284 8.87 2.45 -18.93
N LYS A 285 8.20 3.08 -17.96
CA LYS A 285 8.70 4.20 -17.15
C LYS A 285 9.26 3.78 -15.79
N SER A 286 9.45 2.47 -15.56
CA SER A 286 9.93 1.91 -14.30
C SER A 286 9.05 2.24 -13.09
N VAL A 287 7.75 2.46 -13.31
CA VAL A 287 6.77 2.71 -12.24
C VAL A 287 6.39 1.38 -11.58
N LYS A 288 6.39 1.35 -10.24
CA LYS A 288 5.88 0.19 -9.47
C LYS A 288 4.35 0.20 -9.50
N VAL A 289 3.73 -0.83 -10.07
CA VAL A 289 2.28 -0.86 -10.30
C VAL A 289 1.58 -1.84 -9.35
N TYR A 290 0.60 -1.33 -8.62
CA TYR A 290 -0.30 -2.09 -7.75
C TYR A 290 -1.74 -1.96 -8.24
N GLY A 291 -2.54 -2.97 -7.90
CA GLY A 291 -3.89 -3.12 -8.45
C GLY A 291 -4.80 -3.90 -7.52
N THR A 292 -5.99 -3.39 -7.25
CA THR A 292 -6.90 -4.00 -6.27
C THR A 292 -7.38 -5.39 -6.70
N ASP A 293 -7.48 -5.65 -8.01
CA ASP A 293 -7.80 -6.97 -8.57
C ASP A 293 -6.80 -8.07 -8.19
N LYS A 294 -5.53 -7.71 -7.98
CA LYS A 294 -4.42 -8.61 -7.65
C LYS A 294 -4.03 -8.56 -6.18
N HIS A 295 -4.16 -7.39 -5.58
CA HIS A 295 -3.59 -7.06 -4.28
C HIS A 295 -4.65 -6.79 -3.20
N GLY A 296 -5.94 -6.83 -3.54
CA GLY A 296 -7.00 -6.49 -2.60
C GLY A 296 -6.94 -5.02 -2.23
N THR A 297 -7.28 -4.70 -0.98
CA THR A 297 -7.13 -3.33 -0.47
C THR A 297 -5.65 -3.00 -0.34
N ILE A 298 -5.26 -1.83 -0.82
CA ILE A 298 -3.88 -1.37 -0.85
C ILE A 298 -3.74 -0.20 0.11
N TYR A 299 -2.77 -0.31 1.02
CA TYR A 299 -2.43 0.70 2.00
C TYR A 299 -1.13 1.37 1.60
N LEU A 300 -1.18 2.68 1.35
CA LEU A 300 -0.03 3.56 1.26
C LEU A 300 0.23 4.17 2.64
N ASN A 301 1.09 3.55 3.43
CA ASN A 301 1.47 4.07 4.74
C ASN A 301 2.58 5.11 4.57
N ILE A 302 2.44 6.25 5.22
CA ILE A 302 3.40 7.35 5.13
C ILE A 302 4.09 7.50 6.49
N ARG A 303 5.42 7.45 6.50
CA ARG A 303 6.23 7.68 7.69
C ARG A 303 7.40 8.59 7.34
N ASN A 304 7.47 9.76 7.99
CA ASN A 304 8.52 10.75 7.77
C ASN A 304 8.65 11.14 6.27
N GLY A 305 7.51 11.36 5.61
CA GLY A 305 7.46 11.67 4.17
C GLY A 305 7.91 10.53 3.24
N LYS A 306 8.02 9.29 3.74
CA LYS A 306 8.31 8.11 2.92
C LYS A 306 7.06 7.23 2.76
N PRO A 307 6.59 6.97 1.53
CA PRO A 307 5.50 6.05 1.27
C PRO A 307 5.97 4.58 1.25
N THR A 308 5.20 3.69 1.89
CA THR A 308 5.35 2.23 1.85
C THR A 308 4.02 1.56 1.50
N ILE A 309 4.06 0.40 0.84
CA ILE A 309 2.86 -0.31 0.39
C ILE A 309 2.62 -1.58 1.20
N MET A 310 1.40 -1.76 1.70
CA MET A 310 0.89 -3.01 2.25
C MET A 310 -0.39 -3.42 1.51
N THR A 311 -0.65 -4.73 1.37
CA THR A 311 -1.78 -5.24 0.56
C THR A 311 -2.51 -6.36 1.27
N THR A 312 -3.83 -6.52 1.06
CA THR A 312 -4.62 -7.60 1.69
C THR A 312 -4.66 -8.90 0.89
N LYS A 313 -4.26 -8.86 -0.38
CA LYS A 313 -4.10 -10.02 -1.26
C LYS A 313 -2.75 -9.96 -1.97
N GLY A 314 -2.37 -11.08 -2.58
CA GLY A 314 -1.09 -11.26 -3.25
C GLY A 314 -0.06 -11.92 -2.32
N ASN A 315 0.89 -12.63 -2.91
CA ASN A 315 1.94 -13.33 -2.18
C ASN A 315 2.96 -12.34 -1.60
N VAL A 316 2.58 -11.63 -0.54
CA VAL A 316 3.55 -11.39 0.52
C VAL A 316 3.69 -12.77 1.17
N LYS A 317 4.86 -13.42 1.04
CA LYS A 317 5.19 -14.50 1.97
C LYS A 317 5.00 -13.90 3.34
N GLN A 318 3.96 -14.30 4.05
CA GLN A 318 3.71 -13.87 5.41
C GLN A 318 4.99 -14.21 6.20
N ILE A 319 5.79 -13.20 6.51
CA ILE A 319 6.93 -13.35 7.40
C ILE A 319 6.31 -13.29 8.78
N ASP A 320 5.98 -14.45 9.34
CA ASP A 320 5.71 -14.54 10.77
C ASP A 320 7.01 -14.17 11.48
N LEU A 321 7.10 -12.90 11.92
CA LEU A 321 8.18 -12.49 12.79
C LEU A 321 8.07 -13.33 14.07
N PRO A 322 9.16 -13.94 14.55
CA PRO A 322 9.12 -14.74 15.76
C PRO A 322 8.56 -13.94 16.95
N ALA A 323 7.72 -14.58 17.77
CA ALA A 323 7.06 -13.95 18.91
C ALA A 323 7.99 -13.23 19.91
N TRP A 324 9.30 -13.53 19.90
CA TRP A 324 10.29 -12.85 20.75
C TRP A 324 10.58 -11.40 20.33
N LEU A 325 10.24 -10.98 19.10
CA LEU A 325 10.38 -9.57 18.70
C LEU A 325 9.45 -8.64 19.49
N GLY A 326 8.33 -9.15 20.02
CA GLY A 326 7.40 -8.39 20.86
C GLY A 326 7.87 -8.19 22.31
N VAL A 327 8.92 -8.89 22.76
CA VAL A 327 9.43 -8.75 24.14
C VAL A 327 10.39 -7.56 24.27
N CYS A 328 10.99 -7.12 23.16
CA CYS A 328 12.02 -6.08 23.14
C CYS A 328 11.79 -4.99 22.09
N SER A 329 10.61 -4.94 21.46
CA SER A 329 10.27 -3.94 20.43
C SER A 329 10.28 -2.50 20.96
N GLU A 330 10.07 -2.32 22.27
CA GLU A 330 10.11 -1.00 22.93
C GLU A 330 11.53 -0.41 23.04
N GLU A 331 12.60 -1.21 22.85
CA GLU A 331 13.98 -0.71 22.84
C GLU A 331 14.43 -0.17 21.47
N LEU A 332 13.63 -0.41 20.43
CA LEU A 332 13.89 0.10 19.10
C LEU A 332 13.29 1.50 18.95
N THR A 333 14.08 2.41 18.40
CA THR A 333 13.60 3.72 17.98
C THR A 333 12.69 3.58 16.76
N GLU A 334 11.79 4.54 16.56
CA GLU A 334 10.92 4.54 15.37
C GLU A 334 11.71 4.57 14.06
N GLU A 335 12.90 5.18 14.06
CA GLU A 335 13.82 5.20 12.93
C GLU A 335 14.40 3.80 12.64
N GLU A 336 14.81 3.05 13.67
CA GLU A 336 15.30 1.66 13.53
C GLU A 336 14.21 0.71 13.01
N ILE A 337 12.95 0.89 13.43
CA ILE A 337 11.81 0.08 12.97
C ILE A 337 11.50 0.39 11.49
N ALA A 338 11.44 1.68 11.12
CA ALA A 338 11.21 2.08 9.74
C ALA A 338 12.33 1.60 8.80
N GLU A 339 13.59 1.63 9.27
CA GLU A 339 14.74 1.11 8.52
C GLU A 339 14.67 -0.42 8.33
N MET A 340 14.18 -1.17 9.32
CA MET A 340 13.96 -2.62 9.17
C MET A 340 12.87 -2.94 8.14
N GLU A 341 11.75 -2.22 8.19
CA GLU A 341 10.66 -2.37 7.21
C GLU A 341 11.13 -2.02 5.78
N GLU A 342 11.89 -0.94 5.63
CA GLU A 342 12.50 -0.50 4.35
C GLU A 342 13.50 -1.55 3.83
N ALA A 343 14.38 -2.08 4.70
CA ALA A 343 15.35 -3.10 4.31
C ALA A 343 14.69 -4.44 3.92
N VAL A 344 13.61 -4.84 4.61
CA VAL A 344 12.82 -6.03 4.26
C VAL A 344 12.11 -5.83 2.91
N ALA A 345 11.60 -4.62 2.65
CA ALA A 345 10.96 -4.28 1.38
C ALA A 345 11.94 -4.24 0.19
N ASP A 346 13.18 -3.77 0.39
CA ASP A 346 14.21 -3.64 -0.65
C ASP A 346 14.88 -4.97 -1.04
N VAL A 347 15.08 -5.88 -0.07
CA VAL A 347 15.63 -7.22 -0.32
C VAL A 347 14.67 -8.06 -1.17
N GLY A 348 13.36 -7.77 -1.13
CA GLY A 348 12.32 -8.62 -1.71
C GLY A 348 12.21 -8.65 -3.24
N ASN A 349 12.57 -7.59 -3.99
CA ASN A 349 12.01 -7.45 -5.35
C ASN A 349 12.94 -7.17 -6.55
N GLU A 350 14.09 -6.51 -6.42
CA GLU A 350 14.97 -6.24 -7.60
C GLU A 350 16.41 -6.73 -7.46
N ARG A 351 16.97 -6.70 -6.24
CA ARG A 351 18.39 -7.05 -6.03
C ARG A 351 18.68 -8.54 -6.20
N ILE A 352 17.69 -9.41 -5.94
CA ILE A 352 17.78 -10.86 -6.17
C ILE A 352 17.93 -11.18 -7.66
N LYS A 353 17.20 -10.47 -8.54
CA LYS A 353 17.27 -10.69 -10.00
C LYS A 353 18.62 -10.24 -10.56
N GLU A 354 19.15 -9.10 -10.12
CA GLU A 354 20.43 -8.57 -10.61
C GLU A 354 21.63 -9.41 -10.14
N VAL A 355 21.57 -9.95 -8.92
CA VAL A 355 22.58 -10.88 -8.37
C VAL A 355 22.51 -12.24 -9.07
N MET A 356 21.31 -12.77 -9.33
CA MET A 356 21.13 -14.04 -10.05
C MET A 356 21.50 -13.98 -11.53
N GLU A 357 21.33 -12.83 -12.19
CA GLU A 357 21.64 -12.67 -13.63
C GLU A 357 23.12 -12.37 -13.90
N ARG A 358 23.90 -11.85 -12.93
CA ARG A 358 25.27 -11.39 -13.20
C ARG A 358 26.41 -12.32 -12.75
N ARG A 359 26.26 -13.19 -11.74
CA ARG A 359 27.27 -14.23 -11.39
C ARG A 359 26.66 -15.37 -10.57
N PRO A 360 27.01 -16.65 -10.79
CA PRO A 360 26.89 -17.63 -9.74
C PRO A 360 27.88 -17.24 -8.62
N ILE A 361 27.37 -16.97 -7.42
CA ILE A 361 28.19 -16.68 -6.24
C ILE A 361 28.80 -18.01 -5.79
N GLU A 362 30.13 -18.12 -5.81
CA GLU A 362 30.85 -19.36 -5.52
C GLU A 362 31.45 -19.40 -4.10
N SER A 363 31.37 -18.30 -3.32
CA SER A 363 31.89 -18.26 -1.95
C SER A 363 31.28 -17.17 -1.04
N ILE A 364 31.37 -17.39 0.28
CA ILE A 364 30.87 -16.51 1.35
C ILE A 364 31.56 -15.11 1.36
N GLU A 365 32.80 -15.00 0.88
CA GLU A 365 33.54 -13.73 0.82
C GLU A 365 32.96 -12.74 -0.20
N GLU A 366 32.25 -13.21 -1.23
CA GLU A 366 31.58 -12.32 -2.19
C GLU A 366 30.29 -11.69 -1.64
N LEU A 367 29.62 -12.34 -0.68
CA LEU A 367 28.43 -11.79 0.00
C LEU A 367 28.77 -10.59 0.90
N GLN A 368 29.99 -10.55 1.45
CA GLN A 368 30.45 -9.46 2.32
C GLN A 368 30.70 -8.13 1.56
N ASN A 369 30.74 -8.18 0.23
CA ASN A 369 30.95 -7.00 -0.64
C ASN A 369 29.63 -6.44 -1.22
N ILE A 370 28.48 -7.03 -0.89
CA ILE A 370 27.16 -6.50 -1.25
C ILE A 370 26.82 -5.37 -0.26
N ASP A 371 27.12 -4.13 -0.65
CA ASP A 371 26.76 -2.87 0.02
C ASP A 371 26.56 -2.96 1.54
N ALA A 372 27.68 -2.90 2.23
CA ALA A 372 27.83 -3.17 3.66
C ALA A 372 26.98 -2.29 4.58
N ASN A 373 26.34 -1.21 4.10
CA ASN A 373 25.62 -0.28 4.97
C ASN A 373 24.29 -0.85 5.51
N GLY A 374 23.50 -1.55 4.68
CA GLY A 374 22.23 -2.15 5.13
C GLY A 374 22.43 -3.36 6.04
N VAL A 375 23.38 -4.24 5.69
CA VAL A 375 23.67 -5.47 6.45
C VAL A 375 24.32 -5.16 7.79
N ASN A 376 25.24 -4.17 7.86
CA ASN A 376 25.86 -3.77 9.13
C ASN A 376 24.84 -3.13 10.08
N LYS A 377 23.86 -2.38 9.59
CA LYS A 377 22.81 -1.77 10.41
C LYS A 377 21.81 -2.78 10.97
N ILE A 378 21.34 -3.72 10.13
CA ILE A 378 20.51 -4.85 10.60
C ILE A 378 21.26 -5.65 11.67
N THR A 379 22.58 -5.82 11.49
CA THR A 379 23.45 -6.51 12.47
C THR A 379 23.50 -5.77 13.80
N GLU A 380 23.56 -4.43 13.83
CA GLU A 380 23.53 -3.64 15.06
C GLU A 380 22.16 -3.70 15.76
N ILE A 381 21.07 -3.66 15.00
CA ILE A 381 19.71 -3.80 15.55
C ILE A 381 19.50 -5.19 16.18
N ILE A 382 20.00 -6.25 15.53
CA ILE A 382 19.99 -7.61 16.07
C ILE A 382 20.81 -7.70 17.37
N LYS A 383 21.97 -7.03 17.46
CA LYS A 383 22.77 -6.99 18.70
C LYS A 383 22.02 -6.31 19.84
N LYS A 384 21.28 -5.24 19.54
CA LYS A 384 20.47 -4.50 20.52
C LYS A 384 19.34 -5.37 21.09
N LEU A 385 18.61 -6.05 20.21
CA LEU A 385 17.57 -7.01 20.61
C LEU A 385 18.13 -8.19 21.43
N ASN A 386 19.29 -8.73 21.05
CA ASN A 386 19.95 -9.79 21.83
C ASN A 386 20.37 -9.30 23.23
N SER A 387 20.85 -8.06 23.34
CA SER A 387 21.24 -7.47 24.63
C SER A 387 20.04 -7.19 25.54
N CYS A 388 18.84 -7.02 24.97
CA CYS A 388 17.58 -6.95 25.72
C CYS A 388 17.16 -8.34 26.23
N LEU A 389 17.15 -9.34 25.36
CA LEU A 389 16.80 -10.72 25.72
C LEU A 389 17.74 -11.28 26.82
N GLU A 390 19.04 -10.99 26.72
CA GLU A 390 20.00 -11.36 27.77
C GLU A 390 19.72 -10.68 29.11
N ARG A 391 19.09 -9.50 29.14
CA ARG A 391 18.70 -8.83 30.40
C ARG A 391 17.42 -9.41 30.99
N GLU A 392 16.44 -9.74 30.16
CA GLU A 392 15.19 -10.39 30.59
C GLU A 392 15.48 -11.79 31.17
N GLU A 393 16.30 -12.61 30.50
CA GLU A 393 16.68 -13.94 31.00
C GLU A 393 17.49 -13.91 32.31
N ASN A 394 18.16 -12.79 32.61
CA ASN A 394 18.94 -12.62 33.84
C ASN A 394 18.16 -11.91 34.98
N ASN A 395 16.92 -11.48 34.73
CA ASN A 395 16.03 -10.86 35.71
C ASN A 395 14.93 -11.81 36.23
N GLU A 396 14.95 -13.09 35.84
CA GLU A 396 14.10 -14.18 36.38
C GLU A 396 14.80 -15.06 37.42
#